data_AF-X1FMI0-F1
#
_entry.id   AF-X1FMI0-F1
#
_cell.length_a   1.000
_cell.length_b   1.000
_cell.length_c   1.000
_cell.angle_alpha   90.00
_cell.angle_beta   90.00
_cell.angle_gamma   90.00
#
_symmetry.space_group_name_H-M   'P 1'
#
loop_
_entity.id
_entity.type
_entity.pdbx_description
1 polymer ?
#
loop_
_entity_poly.entity_id
_entity_poly.type
_entity_poly.pdbx_seq_one_letter_code
_entity_poly.pdbx_strand_id
1 'polypeptide(L)'
;WNKPIIRDPSLIEEADYILGESTYGDRRHEGSSDVKGKLCEIINCTVEKGGNVIIPSFAIERTQELMYHLSELLYEDRIPHLLTFLDSPMAINVTEVFKHHREYFDQEMLKLIDNNESPLYFPSLVPTRRVSESKAINRIKASCIIVAGSGMCTGGRIKYHLASNISRPESTILFIGYQARGTLGREIVEGAEKVRILGRMRPVKASIRRIDGFSAHADQSELLRWLSGFRSAPKDLFVVHGEQKVTELFAGVVRKNHHWNVSVPEYLDKIALS
;
A
#
# COMPACT_ATOMS: atom_id res chain seq x y z
N TRP A 1 -12.73 -3.02 -0.16
CA TRP A 1 -14.00 -2.58 -0.75
C TRP A 1 -13.90 -1.12 -1.16
N ASN A 2 -14.65 -0.70 -2.18
CA ASN A 2 -14.66 0.64 -2.77
C ASN A 2 -13.25 1.20 -3.03
N LYS A 3 -12.35 0.35 -3.52
CA LYS A 3 -11.02 0.78 -3.95
C LYS A 3 -11.11 1.26 -5.39
N PRO A 4 -10.33 2.27 -5.79
CA PRO A 4 -10.31 2.70 -7.17
C PRO A 4 -9.68 1.62 -8.06
N ILE A 5 -9.97 1.69 -9.36
CA ILE A 5 -9.41 0.87 -10.43
C ILE A 5 -10.06 -0.50 -10.56
N ILE A 6 -10.00 -1.35 -9.53
CA ILE A 6 -10.42 -2.76 -9.60
C ILE A 6 -11.73 -3.00 -8.88
N ARG A 7 -12.50 -3.99 -9.36
CA ARG A 7 -13.79 -4.36 -8.76
C ARG A 7 -13.64 -4.81 -7.31
N ASP A 8 -14.73 -4.62 -6.58
CA ASP A 8 -14.85 -5.13 -5.22
C ASP A 8 -14.74 -6.66 -5.13
N PRO A 9 -14.28 -7.18 -3.98
CA PRO A 9 -14.25 -8.62 -3.74
C PRO A 9 -15.62 -9.25 -3.97
N SER A 10 -15.63 -10.39 -4.65
CA SER A 10 -16.86 -11.18 -4.80
C SER A 10 -17.27 -11.76 -3.45
N LEU A 11 -18.56 -11.66 -3.14
CA LEU A 11 -19.16 -12.39 -2.02
C LEU A 11 -19.39 -13.84 -2.41
N ILE A 12 -19.12 -14.74 -1.48
CA ILE A 12 -19.36 -16.17 -1.62
C ILE A 12 -20.48 -16.56 -0.66
N GLU A 13 -21.43 -17.36 -1.13
CA GLU A 13 -22.63 -17.70 -0.36
C GLU A 13 -22.47 -18.98 0.46
N GLU A 14 -21.62 -19.91 0.02
CA GLU A 14 -21.49 -21.25 0.62
C GLU A 14 -20.04 -21.76 0.52
N ALA A 15 -19.55 -22.38 1.59
CA ALA A 15 -18.33 -23.18 1.62
C ALA A 15 -18.32 -24.10 2.85
N ASP A 16 -17.81 -25.32 2.70
CA ASP A 16 -17.59 -26.22 3.84
C ASP A 16 -16.44 -25.72 4.74
N TYR A 17 -15.38 -25.18 4.14
CA TYR A 17 -14.18 -24.72 4.84
C TYR A 17 -13.71 -23.39 4.27
N ILE A 18 -13.27 -22.50 5.14
CA ILE A 18 -12.76 -21.18 4.75
C ILE A 18 -11.33 -21.03 5.27
N LEU A 19 -10.43 -20.55 4.42
CA LEU A 19 -9.10 -20.09 4.80
C LEU A 19 -9.07 -18.56 4.66
N GLY A 20 -9.12 -17.85 5.79
CA GLY A 20 -9.20 -16.39 5.83
C GLY A 20 -7.91 -15.74 6.31
N GLU A 21 -7.50 -14.64 5.67
CA GLU A 21 -6.38 -13.84 6.16
C GLU A 21 -6.75 -13.04 7.43
N SER A 22 -5.74 -12.52 8.13
CA SER A 22 -5.93 -11.73 9.36
C SER A 22 -4.93 -10.58 9.49
N THR A 23 -4.36 -10.10 8.38
CA THR A 23 -3.27 -9.10 8.41
C THR A 23 -3.64 -7.86 9.23
N TYR A 24 -4.90 -7.40 9.13
CA TYR A 24 -5.45 -6.28 9.90
C TYR A 24 -6.68 -6.68 10.74
N GLY A 25 -6.74 -7.94 11.19
CA GLY A 25 -7.84 -8.45 11.99
C GLY A 25 -7.99 -7.79 13.38
N ASP A 26 -6.99 -7.05 13.83
CA ASP A 26 -6.94 -6.33 15.12
C ASP A 26 -7.45 -4.88 15.05
N ARG A 27 -7.67 -4.35 13.84
CA ARG A 27 -7.97 -2.93 13.65
C ARG A 27 -9.05 -2.72 12.61
N ARG A 28 -9.75 -1.61 12.79
CA ARG A 28 -10.62 -1.04 11.76
C ARG A 28 -9.87 0.15 11.19
N HIS A 29 -9.83 0.27 9.87
CA HIS A 29 -9.47 1.54 9.29
C HIS A 29 -10.59 2.52 9.64
N GLU A 30 -10.25 3.73 10.06
CA GLU A 30 -11.22 4.77 10.37
C GLU A 30 -11.90 5.23 9.07
N GLY A 31 -12.80 4.43 8.51
CA GLY A 31 -13.35 4.59 7.18
C GLY A 31 -12.27 4.67 6.09
N SER A 32 -12.68 4.74 4.84
CA SER A 32 -11.83 5.25 3.75
C SER A 32 -11.60 6.77 3.89
N SER A 33 -11.45 7.29 5.12
CA SER A 33 -11.47 8.72 5.41
C SER A 33 -10.19 9.40 4.91
N ASP A 34 -10.36 9.97 3.72
CA ASP A 34 -9.54 10.99 3.09
C ASP A 34 -8.08 10.60 2.77
N VAL A 35 -7.90 9.47 2.09
CA VAL A 35 -6.59 9.12 1.47
C VAL A 35 -6.07 10.27 0.61
N LYS A 36 -6.94 10.83 -0.23
CA LYS A 36 -6.65 11.92 -1.16
C LYS A 36 -6.22 13.19 -0.42
N GLY A 37 -6.94 13.63 0.60
CA GLY A 37 -6.60 14.82 1.37
C GLY A 37 -5.39 14.63 2.28
N LYS A 38 -5.20 13.46 2.91
CA LYS A 38 -3.94 13.16 3.64
C LYS A 38 -2.73 13.20 2.70
N LEU A 39 -2.85 12.62 1.51
CA LEU A 39 -1.81 12.68 0.49
C LEU A 39 -1.52 14.12 0.06
N CYS A 40 -2.57 14.91 -0.19
CA CYS A 40 -2.49 16.34 -0.50
C CYS A 40 -1.73 17.13 0.59
N GLU A 41 -2.13 16.97 1.85
CA GLU A 41 -1.51 17.63 3.01
C GLU A 41 -0.03 17.29 3.10
N ILE A 42 0.31 16.00 3.04
CA ILE A 42 1.68 15.52 3.17
C ILE A 42 2.57 16.08 2.04
N ILE A 43 2.08 16.08 0.79
CA ILE A 43 2.83 16.61 -0.35
C ILE A 43 3.06 18.10 -0.17
N ASN A 44 2.01 18.89 0.07
CA ASN A 44 2.12 20.35 0.19
C ASN A 44 3.05 20.75 1.34
N CYS A 45 2.87 20.17 2.54
CA CYS A 45 3.74 20.45 3.68
C CYS A 45 5.21 20.05 3.45
N THR A 46 5.47 19.02 2.64
CA THR A 46 6.85 18.61 2.31
C THR A 46 7.47 19.57 1.31
N VAL A 47 6.70 20.02 0.31
CA VAL A 47 7.16 20.95 -0.72
C VAL A 47 7.44 22.33 -0.15
N GLU A 48 6.60 22.82 0.76
CA GLU A 48 6.80 24.09 1.47
C GLU A 48 8.15 24.14 2.22
N LYS A 49 8.63 22.99 2.69
CA LYS A 49 9.93 22.85 3.35
C LYS A 49 11.11 22.69 2.37
N GLY A 50 10.84 22.58 1.07
CA GLY A 50 11.85 22.30 0.03
C GLY A 50 12.33 20.84 0.02
N GLY A 51 11.53 19.92 0.57
CA GLY A 51 11.87 18.51 0.68
C GLY A 51 11.34 17.62 -0.43
N ASN A 52 11.85 16.38 -0.46
CA ASN A 52 11.33 15.34 -1.34
C ASN A 52 10.33 14.46 -0.61
N VAL A 53 9.33 13.96 -1.34
CA VAL A 53 8.39 12.94 -0.86
C VAL A 53 8.88 11.58 -1.37
N ILE A 54 9.34 10.72 -0.47
CA ILE A 54 9.86 9.40 -0.79
C ILE A 54 8.81 8.36 -0.41
N ILE A 55 8.36 7.57 -1.39
CA ILE A 55 7.28 6.60 -1.22
C ILE A 55 7.79 5.20 -1.55
N PRO A 56 8.17 4.40 -0.54
CA PRO A 56 8.35 2.96 -0.71
C PRO A 56 7.04 2.34 -1.18
N SER A 57 7.04 1.69 -2.34
CA SER A 57 5.82 1.07 -2.87
C SER A 57 6.09 -0.31 -3.49
N PHE A 58 5.08 -1.17 -3.42
CA PHE A 58 5.05 -2.42 -4.18
C PHE A 58 4.70 -2.13 -5.64
N ALA A 59 5.26 -2.92 -6.54
CA ALA A 59 5.11 -2.70 -7.96
C ALA A 59 3.69 -2.94 -8.49
N ILE A 60 2.92 -3.76 -7.78
CA ILE A 60 1.58 -4.20 -8.17
C ILE A 60 0.55 -3.54 -7.25
N GLU A 61 -0.53 -3.05 -7.87
CA GLU A 61 -1.67 -2.32 -7.32
C GLU A 61 -1.36 -1.02 -6.57
N ARG A 62 -0.57 -1.07 -5.50
CA ARG A 62 -0.38 0.08 -4.59
C ARG A 62 0.21 1.29 -5.29
N THR A 63 1.13 1.05 -6.22
CA THR A 63 1.67 2.09 -7.08
C THR A 63 0.59 2.67 -7.99
N GLN A 64 -0.27 1.82 -8.56
CA GLN A 64 -1.33 2.26 -9.48
C GLN A 64 -2.41 3.07 -8.75
N GLU A 65 -2.85 2.64 -7.55
CA GLU A 65 -3.77 3.44 -6.71
C GLU A 65 -3.15 4.79 -6.29
N LEU A 66 -1.86 4.80 -5.95
CA LEU A 66 -1.15 6.05 -5.66
C LEU A 66 -1.13 6.98 -6.87
N MET A 67 -0.81 6.45 -8.05
CA MET A 67 -0.79 7.23 -9.29
C MET A 67 -2.18 7.75 -9.65
N TYR A 68 -3.24 6.97 -9.41
CA TYR A 68 -4.64 7.40 -9.56
C TYR A 68 -4.92 8.65 -8.72
N HIS A 69 -4.66 8.60 -7.41
CA HIS A 69 -4.90 9.74 -6.54
C HIS A 69 -3.99 10.94 -6.83
N LEU A 70 -2.74 10.71 -7.23
CA LEU A 70 -1.86 11.78 -7.69
C LEU A 70 -2.42 12.47 -8.95
N SER A 71 -2.91 11.68 -9.91
CA SER A 71 -3.53 12.21 -11.13
C SER A 71 -4.74 13.07 -10.81
N GLU A 72 -5.63 12.61 -9.92
CA GLU A 72 -6.78 13.39 -9.47
C GLU A 72 -6.36 14.71 -8.79
N LEU A 73 -5.39 14.66 -7.88
CA LEU A 73 -4.92 15.84 -7.15
C LEU A 73 -4.25 16.87 -8.06
N LEU A 74 -3.56 16.41 -9.11
CA LEU A 74 -2.96 17.27 -10.13
C LEU A 74 -4.01 17.87 -11.05
N TYR A 75 -5.02 17.10 -11.44
CA TYR A 75 -6.13 17.59 -12.26
C TYR A 75 -6.96 18.65 -11.52
N GLU A 76 -7.10 18.51 -10.20
CA GLU A 76 -7.77 19.48 -9.32
C GLU A 76 -6.88 20.66 -8.89
N ASP A 77 -5.63 20.73 -9.33
CA ASP A 77 -4.63 21.73 -8.91
C ASP A 77 -4.46 21.85 -7.37
N ARG A 78 -4.66 20.73 -6.65
CA ARG A 78 -4.56 20.68 -5.19
C ARG A 78 -3.15 20.45 -4.67
N ILE A 79 -2.27 19.93 -5.54
CA ILE A 79 -0.84 19.78 -5.28
C ILE A 79 -0.05 20.43 -6.42
N PRO A 80 1.17 20.92 -6.17
CA PRO A 80 2.01 21.48 -7.22
C PRO A 80 2.37 20.42 -8.27
N HIS A 81 2.56 20.87 -9.51
CA HIS A 81 2.98 20.04 -10.65
C HIS A 81 4.46 19.64 -10.54
N LEU A 82 4.77 18.75 -9.60
CA LEU A 82 6.13 18.26 -9.33
C LEU A 82 6.50 17.13 -10.28
N LEU A 83 7.80 17.02 -10.57
CA LEU A 83 8.36 15.80 -11.15
C LEU A 83 8.08 14.62 -10.21
N THR A 84 7.39 13.63 -10.74
CA THR A 84 7.09 12.38 -10.03
C THR A 84 7.81 11.24 -10.70
N PHE A 85 8.81 10.68 -10.03
CA PHE A 85 9.60 9.58 -10.56
C PHE A 85 8.99 8.25 -10.16
N LEU A 86 8.63 7.44 -11.16
CA LEU A 86 8.33 6.03 -10.95
C LEU A 86 9.59 5.21 -11.15
N ASP A 87 10.35 5.02 -10.07
CA ASP A 87 11.64 4.33 -10.07
C ASP A 87 11.51 2.84 -9.71
N SER A 88 10.74 2.13 -10.53
CA SER A 88 10.54 0.70 -10.44
C SER A 88 10.22 0.13 -11.82
N PRO A 89 11.19 -0.54 -12.49
CA PRO A 89 10.94 -1.16 -13.80
C PRO A 89 9.78 -2.15 -13.77
N MET A 90 9.62 -2.86 -12.65
CA MET A 90 8.51 -3.77 -12.45
C MET A 90 7.18 -3.01 -12.36
N ALA A 91 7.12 -1.90 -11.60
CA ALA A 91 5.88 -1.13 -11.50
C ALA A 91 5.48 -0.51 -12.84
N ILE A 92 6.46 0.00 -13.60
CA ILE A 92 6.23 0.52 -14.96
C ILE A 92 5.63 -0.58 -15.84
N ASN A 93 6.22 -1.78 -15.85
CA ASN A 93 5.71 -2.89 -16.64
C ASN A 93 4.31 -3.33 -16.19
N VAL A 94 4.03 -3.36 -14.88
CA VAL A 94 2.70 -3.70 -14.35
C VAL A 94 1.67 -2.65 -14.75
N THR A 95 1.99 -1.36 -14.72
CA THR A 95 1.07 -0.32 -15.20
C THR A 95 0.75 -0.49 -16.69
N GLU A 96 1.67 -0.99 -17.50
CA GLU A 96 1.37 -1.35 -18.90
C GLU A 96 0.42 -2.57 -19.00
N VAL A 97 0.55 -3.55 -18.10
CA VAL A 97 -0.38 -4.70 -18.04
C VAL A 97 -1.80 -4.24 -17.73
N PHE A 98 -1.99 -3.30 -16.79
CA PHE A 98 -3.31 -2.75 -16.46
C PHE A 98 -4.06 -2.23 -17.70
N LYS A 99 -3.37 -1.58 -18.65
CA LYS A 99 -3.98 -1.08 -19.89
C LYS A 99 -4.63 -2.17 -20.75
N HIS A 100 -4.11 -3.40 -20.68
CA HIS A 100 -4.54 -4.51 -21.53
C HIS A 100 -5.64 -5.37 -20.88
N HIS A 101 -5.98 -5.12 -19.61
CA HIS A 101 -6.87 -5.96 -18.80
C HIS A 101 -8.07 -5.19 -18.23
N ARG A 102 -8.82 -4.53 -19.12
CA ARG A 102 -9.99 -3.71 -18.77
C ARG A 102 -11.12 -4.51 -18.12
N GLU A 103 -11.17 -5.82 -18.36
CA GLU A 103 -12.16 -6.75 -17.82
C GLU A 103 -12.14 -6.88 -16.30
N TYR A 104 -11.09 -6.39 -15.62
CA TYR A 104 -10.98 -6.36 -14.16
C TYR A 104 -11.35 -5.01 -13.54
N PHE A 105 -11.55 -3.97 -14.36
CA PHE A 105 -11.82 -2.64 -13.85
C PHE A 105 -13.24 -2.47 -13.30
N ASP A 106 -13.35 -1.60 -12.30
CA ASP A 106 -14.62 -1.09 -11.81
C ASP A 106 -15.30 -0.17 -12.84
N GLN A 107 -16.56 0.18 -12.59
CA GLN A 107 -17.34 1.01 -13.52
C GLN A 107 -16.85 2.47 -13.59
N GLU A 108 -16.23 3.00 -12.53
CA GLU A 108 -15.76 4.38 -12.49
C GLU A 108 -14.51 4.54 -13.34
N MET A 109 -13.55 3.63 -13.16
CA MET A 109 -12.34 3.53 -13.97
C MET A 109 -12.65 3.31 -15.46
N LEU A 110 -13.63 2.46 -15.78
CA LEU A 110 -14.05 2.25 -17.17
C LEU A 110 -14.59 3.54 -17.81
N LYS A 111 -15.39 4.32 -17.09
CA LYS A 111 -15.90 5.61 -17.58
C LYS A 111 -14.78 6.60 -17.87
N LEU A 112 -13.77 6.70 -16.99
CA LEU A 112 -12.62 7.58 -17.21
C LEU A 112 -11.86 7.18 -18.49
N ILE A 113 -11.61 5.88 -18.68
CA ILE A 113 -10.94 5.37 -19.88
C ILE A 113 -11.78 5.63 -21.14
N ASP A 114 -13.10 5.42 -21.09
CA ASP A 114 -14.01 5.65 -22.22
C ASP A 114 -14.10 7.13 -22.62
N ASN A 115 -13.87 8.04 -21.67
CA ASN A 115 -13.73 9.48 -21.90
C ASN A 115 -12.32 9.88 -22.40
N ASN A 116 -11.46 8.90 -22.73
CA ASN A 116 -10.08 9.10 -23.17
C ASN A 116 -9.19 9.78 -22.11
N GLU A 117 -9.53 9.63 -20.83
CA GLU A 117 -8.70 10.05 -19.71
C GLU A 117 -7.63 8.99 -19.39
N SER A 118 -6.50 9.44 -18.84
CA SER A 118 -5.37 8.57 -18.48
C SER A 118 -5.13 8.59 -16.97
N PRO A 119 -5.99 7.96 -16.15
CA PRO A 119 -5.96 8.11 -14.70
C PRO A 119 -4.67 7.60 -14.02
N LEU A 120 -3.86 6.82 -14.74
CA LEU A 120 -2.56 6.30 -14.24
C LEU A 120 -1.36 7.08 -14.81
N TYR A 121 -1.57 8.09 -15.64
CA TYR A 121 -0.51 8.85 -16.30
C TYR A 121 -0.83 10.34 -16.27
N PHE A 122 0.15 11.14 -15.89
CA PHE A 122 0.05 12.59 -15.87
C PHE A 122 1.34 13.22 -16.42
N PRO A 123 1.30 14.47 -16.94
CA PRO A 123 2.42 15.04 -17.69
C PRO A 123 3.76 15.08 -16.95
N SER A 124 3.75 15.21 -15.61
CA SER A 124 4.96 15.27 -14.78
C SER A 124 5.47 13.89 -14.31
N LEU A 125 4.83 12.79 -14.72
CA LEU A 125 5.26 11.43 -14.40
C LEU A 125 6.49 11.06 -15.25
N VAL A 126 7.55 10.61 -14.59
CA VAL A 126 8.82 10.20 -15.22
C VAL A 126 9.09 8.71 -14.93
N PRO A 127 8.73 7.80 -15.86
CA PRO A 127 9.06 6.38 -15.75
C PRO A 127 10.58 6.18 -15.82
N THR A 128 11.18 5.65 -14.75
CA THR A 128 12.64 5.50 -14.64
C THR A 128 13.02 4.03 -14.77
N ARG A 129 13.52 3.64 -15.95
CA ARG A 129 13.86 2.23 -16.25
C ARG A 129 15.34 1.93 -15.98
N ARG A 130 16.24 2.84 -16.30
CA ARG A 130 17.69 2.60 -16.23
C ARG A 130 18.27 2.96 -14.87
N VAL A 131 19.31 2.22 -14.47
CA VAL A 131 20.02 2.49 -13.21
C VAL A 131 20.72 3.86 -13.23
N SER A 132 21.21 4.30 -14.39
CA SER A 132 21.81 5.63 -14.55
C SER A 132 20.81 6.76 -14.29
N GLU A 133 19.58 6.61 -14.78
CA GLU A 133 18.48 7.56 -14.56
C GLU A 133 18.09 7.60 -13.08
N SER A 134 17.90 6.43 -12.45
CA SER A 134 17.63 6.31 -11.01
C SER A 134 18.68 7.03 -10.15
N LYS A 135 19.97 6.84 -10.47
CA LYS A 135 21.07 7.55 -9.79
C LYS A 135 21.01 9.06 -10.00
N ALA A 136 20.59 9.53 -11.17
CA ALA A 136 20.50 10.94 -11.49
C ALA A 136 19.39 11.67 -10.70
N ILE A 137 18.29 10.98 -10.36
CA ILE A 137 17.21 11.53 -9.52
C ILE A 137 17.77 12.14 -8.22
N ASN A 138 18.73 11.46 -7.59
CA ASN A 138 19.32 11.92 -6.32
C ASN A 138 20.12 13.23 -6.43
N ARG A 139 20.32 13.76 -7.64
CA ARG A 139 21.03 15.03 -7.89
C ARG A 139 20.08 16.20 -8.12
N ILE A 140 18.78 15.94 -8.21
CA ILE A 140 17.75 16.97 -8.40
C ILE A 140 17.66 17.81 -7.13
N LYS A 141 17.73 19.13 -7.30
CA LYS A 141 17.67 20.10 -6.19
C LYS A 141 16.25 20.58 -5.89
N ALA A 142 15.36 20.54 -6.86
CA ALA A 142 13.96 20.87 -6.67
C ALA A 142 13.22 19.75 -5.94
N SER A 143 12.15 20.10 -5.22
CA SER A 143 11.25 19.14 -4.59
C SER A 143 10.66 18.19 -5.64
N CYS A 144 10.64 16.90 -5.34
CA CYS A 144 10.07 15.87 -6.22
C CYS A 144 9.40 14.77 -5.41
N ILE A 145 8.55 14.00 -6.09
CA ILE A 145 7.96 12.77 -5.57
C ILE A 145 8.75 11.59 -6.16
N ILE A 146 9.18 10.66 -5.31
CA ILE A 146 9.94 9.48 -5.74
C ILE A 146 9.23 8.22 -5.24
N VAL A 147 8.62 7.48 -6.16
CA VAL A 147 7.99 6.18 -5.90
C VAL A 147 8.95 5.08 -6.31
N ALA A 148 9.44 4.28 -5.37
CA ALA A 148 10.44 3.26 -5.65
C ALA A 148 10.21 1.97 -4.86
N GLY A 149 10.59 0.84 -5.48
CA GLY A 149 10.54 -0.48 -4.84
C GLY A 149 11.81 -0.82 -4.06
N SER A 150 11.76 -1.67 -3.02
CA SER A 150 10.59 -2.44 -2.56
C SER A 150 9.75 -1.72 -1.48
N GLY A 151 8.46 -2.07 -1.38
CA GLY A 151 7.50 -1.41 -0.47
C GLY A 151 7.79 -1.54 1.04
N MET A 152 8.59 -2.53 1.45
CA MET A 152 9.05 -2.68 2.85
C MET A 152 10.53 -2.31 3.06
N CYS A 153 11.16 -1.67 2.08
CA CYS A 153 12.55 -1.23 2.14
C CYS A 153 13.59 -2.34 2.36
N THR A 154 13.23 -3.60 2.08
CA THR A 154 14.11 -4.78 2.22
C THR A 154 15.24 -4.77 1.18
N GLY A 155 14.97 -4.22 -0.01
CA GLY A 155 15.89 -4.18 -1.13
C GLY A 155 15.48 -3.14 -2.18
N GLY A 156 16.07 -3.22 -3.37
CA GLY A 156 15.70 -2.39 -4.51
C GLY A 156 16.18 -0.94 -4.46
N ARG A 157 15.66 -0.14 -5.38
CA ARG A 157 16.08 1.25 -5.63
C ARG A 157 15.72 2.18 -4.47
N ILE A 158 14.67 1.88 -3.73
CA ILE A 158 14.22 2.65 -2.56
C ILE A 158 15.34 2.84 -1.53
N LYS A 159 16.23 1.86 -1.32
CA LYS A 159 17.33 1.98 -0.35
C LYS A 159 18.30 3.11 -0.70
N TYR A 160 18.49 3.39 -1.99
CA TYR A 160 19.35 4.48 -2.43
C TYR A 160 18.67 5.84 -2.21
N HIS A 161 17.36 5.95 -2.49
CA HIS A 161 16.60 7.16 -2.21
C HIS A 161 16.48 7.42 -0.70
N LEU A 162 16.26 6.39 0.12
CA LEU A 162 16.29 6.52 1.58
C LEU A 162 17.67 6.96 2.07
N ALA A 163 18.75 6.39 1.54
CA ALA A 163 20.11 6.79 1.91
C ALA A 163 20.37 8.29 1.65
N SER A 164 19.78 8.86 0.60
CA SER A 164 19.92 10.29 0.28
C SER A 164 18.96 11.21 1.05
N ASN A 165 17.80 10.71 1.49
CA ASN A 165 16.74 11.58 2.02
C ASN A 165 16.40 11.37 3.50
N ILE A 166 16.68 10.23 4.12
CA ILE A 166 16.21 9.93 5.48
C ILE A 166 16.79 10.86 6.56
N SER A 167 17.96 11.43 6.30
CA SER A 167 18.63 12.37 7.20
C SER A 167 18.35 13.85 6.89
N ARG A 168 17.45 14.12 5.94
CA ARG A 168 17.03 15.47 5.54
C ARG A 168 15.73 15.84 6.26
N PRO A 169 15.75 16.79 7.22
CA PRO A 169 14.56 17.13 8.01
C PRO A 169 13.42 17.75 7.19
N GLU A 170 13.72 18.32 6.03
CA GLU A 170 12.73 18.85 5.10
C GLU A 170 11.98 17.76 4.32
N SER A 171 12.57 16.57 4.17
CA SER A 171 11.99 15.47 3.38
C SER A 171 10.98 14.66 4.18
N THR A 172 10.10 13.96 3.47
CA THR A 172 9.12 13.04 4.05
C THR A 172 9.31 11.65 3.47
N ILE A 173 9.33 10.64 4.34
CA ILE A 173 9.20 9.23 3.97
C ILE A 173 7.76 8.82 4.24
N LEU A 174 7.00 8.56 3.18
CA LEU A 174 5.58 8.22 3.25
C LEU A 174 5.39 6.73 2.99
N PHE A 175 4.95 6.00 4.01
CA PHE A 175 4.58 4.59 3.90
C PHE A 175 3.10 4.44 3.58
N ILE A 176 2.79 3.69 2.52
CA ILE A 176 1.43 3.46 2.02
C ILE A 176 1.01 1.97 2.09
N GLY A 177 1.74 1.17 2.86
CA GLY A 177 1.48 -0.27 2.96
C GLY A 177 2.05 -0.88 4.23
N TYR A 178 1.60 -2.09 4.53
CA TYR A 178 2.04 -2.83 5.72
C TYR A 178 3.56 -3.00 5.75
N GLN A 179 4.13 -2.85 6.95
CA GLN A 179 5.54 -3.04 7.22
C GLN A 179 5.70 -4.23 8.16
N ALA A 180 6.21 -5.35 7.63
CA ALA A 180 6.41 -6.58 8.40
C ALA A 180 7.57 -6.44 9.40
N ARG A 181 7.48 -7.14 10.53
CA ARG A 181 8.56 -7.20 11.52
C ARG A 181 9.86 -7.69 10.89
N GLY A 182 10.98 -7.12 11.33
CA GLY A 182 12.31 -7.43 10.81
C GLY A 182 12.65 -6.73 9.47
N THR A 183 11.76 -5.90 8.94
CA THR A 183 12.06 -5.07 7.76
C THR A 183 12.57 -3.68 8.15
N LEU A 184 13.42 -3.10 7.30
CA LEU A 184 13.89 -1.73 7.48
C LEU A 184 12.72 -0.72 7.53
N GLY A 185 11.70 -0.92 6.70
CA GLY A 185 10.54 -0.02 6.71
C GLY A 185 9.79 -0.08 8.04
N ARG A 186 9.75 -1.25 8.69
CA ARG A 186 9.17 -1.39 10.03
C ARG A 186 9.99 -0.66 11.10
N GLU A 187 11.31 -0.81 11.09
CA GLU A 187 12.21 -0.07 12.00
C GLU A 187 11.98 1.45 11.92
N ILE A 188 11.83 1.98 10.70
CA ILE A 188 11.60 3.40 10.46
C ILE A 188 10.23 3.84 10.99
N VAL A 189 9.16 3.09 10.70
CA VAL A 189 7.79 3.42 11.13
C VAL A 189 7.63 3.32 12.64
N GLU A 190 8.37 2.45 13.32
CA GLU A 190 8.38 2.34 14.79
C GLU A 190 9.21 3.44 15.49
N GLY A 191 9.78 4.39 14.74
CA GLY A 191 10.42 5.58 15.30
C GLY A 191 11.88 5.41 15.66
N ALA A 192 12.61 4.48 15.02
CA ALA A 192 14.05 4.34 15.24
C ALA A 192 14.80 5.66 14.96
N GLU A 193 15.58 6.15 15.92
CA GLU A 193 16.38 7.38 15.75
C GLU A 193 17.49 7.24 14.72
N LYS A 194 18.01 6.02 14.54
CA LYS A 194 19.03 5.68 13.55
C LYS A 194 18.72 4.30 12.96
N VAL A 195 18.93 4.17 11.64
CA VAL A 195 18.73 2.91 10.92
C VAL A 195 19.91 2.59 10.00
N ARG A 196 20.14 1.30 9.72
CA ARG A 196 21.23 0.84 8.84
C ARG A 196 20.78 0.75 7.39
N ILE A 197 21.28 1.63 6.54
CA ILE A 197 20.95 1.67 5.11
C ILE A 197 22.23 1.54 4.29
N LEU A 198 22.28 0.52 3.42
CA LEU A 198 23.44 0.22 2.57
C LEU A 198 24.75 0.13 3.37
N GLY A 199 24.70 -0.56 4.51
CA GLY A 199 25.85 -0.80 5.39
C GLY A 199 26.27 0.39 6.25
N ARG A 200 25.58 1.54 6.18
CA ARG A 200 25.89 2.73 6.98
C ARG A 200 24.74 3.08 7.92
N MET A 201 25.07 3.43 9.16
CA MET A 201 24.10 4.00 10.11
C MET A 201 23.75 5.43 9.70
N ARG A 202 22.47 5.76 9.66
CA ARG A 202 21.97 7.08 9.28
C ARG A 202 20.94 7.57 10.31
N PRO A 203 21.01 8.84 10.75
CA PRO A 203 19.98 9.40 11.60
C PRO A 203 18.68 9.57 10.82
N VAL A 204 17.56 9.22 11.43
CA VAL A 204 16.22 9.45 10.92
C VAL A 204 15.81 10.86 11.33
N LYS A 205 15.86 11.78 10.37
CA LYS A 205 15.48 13.19 10.57
C LYS A 205 14.30 13.61 9.70
N ALA A 206 14.09 12.92 8.57
CA ALA A 206 12.95 13.11 7.71
C ALA A 206 11.64 12.86 8.47
N SER A 207 10.57 13.54 8.06
CA SER A 207 9.24 13.26 8.59
C SER A 207 8.80 11.87 8.16
N ILE A 208 8.37 11.03 9.11
CA ILE A 208 7.84 9.70 8.81
C ILE A 208 6.32 9.78 8.88
N ARG A 209 5.65 9.50 7.75
CA ARG A 209 4.18 9.57 7.64
C ARG A 209 3.65 8.24 7.11
N ARG A 210 2.41 7.91 7.46
CA ARG A 210 1.72 6.69 7.03
C ARG A 210 0.30 7.01 6.57
N ILE A 211 -0.12 6.40 5.46
CA ILE A 211 -1.52 6.40 5.02
C ILE A 211 -1.96 4.94 4.90
N ASP A 212 -2.83 4.51 5.83
CA ASP A 212 -3.31 3.12 5.89
C ASP A 212 -4.36 2.79 4.81
N GLY A 213 -5.02 3.82 4.25
CA GLY A 213 -6.06 3.64 3.24
C GLY A 213 -5.57 3.11 1.89
N PHE A 214 -4.26 2.98 1.68
CA PHE A 214 -3.65 2.28 0.54
C PHE A 214 -3.41 0.80 0.80
N SER A 215 -3.81 0.22 1.93
CA SER A 215 -3.65 -1.21 2.19
C SER A 215 -4.38 -2.08 1.14
N ALA A 216 -3.70 -3.14 0.68
CA ALA A 216 -4.29 -4.24 -0.13
C ALA A 216 -5.06 -5.26 0.73
N HIS A 217 -4.81 -5.25 2.04
CA HIS A 217 -5.46 -6.16 2.98
C HIS A 217 -6.70 -5.49 3.56
N ALA A 218 -7.76 -6.30 3.65
CA ALA A 218 -9.01 -5.92 4.29
C ALA A 218 -8.79 -5.66 5.79
N ASP A 219 -9.38 -4.59 6.32
CA ASP A 219 -9.45 -4.39 7.76
C ASP A 219 -10.44 -5.35 8.43
N GLN A 220 -10.53 -5.33 9.76
CA GLN A 220 -11.46 -6.19 10.50
C GLN A 220 -12.91 -6.05 10.02
N SER A 221 -13.38 -4.84 9.72
CA SER A 221 -14.75 -4.60 9.27
C SER A 221 -15.00 -5.14 7.86
N GLU A 222 -14.04 -4.98 6.96
CA GLU A 222 -14.07 -5.50 5.60
C GLU A 222 -13.99 -7.04 5.56
N LEU A 223 -13.17 -7.65 6.43
CA LEU A 223 -13.08 -9.09 6.60
C LEU A 223 -14.41 -9.66 7.12
N LEU A 224 -14.99 -9.04 8.17
CA LEU A 224 -16.30 -9.43 8.69
C LEU A 224 -17.42 -9.22 7.65
N ARG A 225 -17.36 -8.13 6.87
CA ARG A 225 -18.28 -7.90 5.75
C ARG A 225 -18.22 -9.04 4.73
N TRP A 226 -17.01 -9.47 4.36
CA TRP A 226 -16.87 -10.59 3.43
C TRP A 226 -17.42 -11.90 4.02
N LEU A 227 -17.11 -12.21 5.29
CA LEU A 227 -17.65 -13.38 5.99
C LEU A 227 -19.18 -13.34 6.16
N SER A 228 -19.79 -12.16 6.20
CA SER A 228 -21.25 -12.02 6.25
C SER A 228 -21.97 -12.42 4.95
N GLY A 229 -21.24 -12.63 3.86
CA GLY A 229 -21.79 -13.12 2.60
C GLY A 229 -22.28 -14.57 2.64
N PHE A 230 -21.78 -15.38 3.58
CA PHE A 230 -22.13 -16.79 3.69
C PHE A 230 -23.52 -16.98 4.31
N ARG A 231 -24.36 -17.77 3.65
CA ARG A 231 -25.74 -18.07 4.08
C ARG A 231 -25.81 -19.10 5.19
N SER A 232 -24.81 -19.96 5.29
CA SER A 232 -24.68 -20.99 6.32
C SER A 232 -23.28 -20.96 6.93
N ALA A 233 -23.17 -21.42 8.18
CA ALA A 233 -21.87 -21.52 8.84
C ALA A 233 -21.01 -22.61 8.16
N PRO A 234 -19.72 -22.34 7.87
CA PRO A 234 -18.82 -23.38 7.42
C PRO A 234 -18.58 -24.41 8.55
N LYS A 235 -18.10 -25.60 8.20
CA LYS A 235 -17.63 -26.60 9.16
C LYS A 235 -16.45 -26.07 9.98
N ASP A 236 -15.54 -25.31 9.35
CA ASP A 236 -14.46 -24.60 10.03
C ASP A 236 -13.98 -23.36 9.24
N LEU A 237 -13.58 -22.32 9.97
CA LEU A 237 -12.83 -21.18 9.46
C LEU A 237 -11.41 -21.23 10.01
N PHE A 238 -10.43 -21.41 9.14
CA PHE A 238 -9.01 -21.32 9.46
C PHE A 238 -8.54 -19.87 9.28
N VAL A 239 -8.17 -19.22 10.38
CA VAL A 239 -7.62 -17.86 10.35
C VAL A 239 -6.11 -17.93 10.27
N VAL A 240 -5.54 -17.37 9.21
CA VAL A 240 -4.11 -17.41 8.89
C VAL A 240 -3.61 -16.03 8.45
N HIS A 241 -2.35 -15.95 8.00
CA HIS A 241 -1.77 -14.77 7.36
C HIS A 241 -1.93 -13.48 8.20
N GLY A 242 -1.45 -13.51 9.44
CA GLY A 242 -1.40 -12.38 10.36
C GLY A 242 -0.34 -12.63 11.44
N GLU A 243 0.02 -11.60 12.22
CA GLU A 243 0.83 -11.83 13.42
C GLU A 243 0.01 -12.64 14.43
N GLN A 244 0.63 -13.56 15.16
CA GLN A 244 -0.05 -14.49 16.08
C GLN A 244 -1.14 -13.83 16.93
N LYS A 245 -0.82 -12.71 17.60
CA LYS A 245 -1.77 -11.96 18.44
C LYS A 245 -2.96 -11.41 17.65
N VAL A 246 -2.73 -10.95 16.42
CA VAL A 246 -3.76 -10.39 15.53
C VAL A 246 -4.69 -11.51 15.05
N THR A 247 -4.11 -12.65 14.66
CA THR A 247 -4.83 -13.84 14.22
C THR A 247 -5.71 -14.41 15.34
N GLU A 248 -5.18 -14.56 16.55
CA GLU A 248 -5.94 -14.99 17.74
C GLU A 248 -7.09 -14.03 18.08
N LEU A 249 -6.82 -12.72 18.05
CA LEU A 249 -7.82 -11.68 18.31
C LEU A 249 -8.96 -11.74 17.28
N PHE A 250 -8.63 -11.80 15.99
CA PHE A 250 -9.62 -11.86 14.93
C PHE A 250 -10.46 -13.14 15.00
N ALA A 251 -9.83 -14.29 15.29
CA ALA A 251 -10.55 -15.53 15.51
C ALA A 251 -11.56 -15.42 16.68
N GLY A 252 -11.17 -14.76 17.77
CA GLY A 252 -12.08 -14.45 18.88
C GLY A 252 -13.27 -13.57 18.46
N VAL A 253 -13.02 -12.56 17.63
CA VAL A 253 -14.07 -11.68 17.08
C VAL A 253 -15.05 -12.46 16.21
N VAL A 254 -14.58 -13.33 15.32
CA VAL A 254 -15.46 -14.14 14.46
C VAL A 254 -16.29 -15.11 15.29
N ARG A 255 -15.69 -15.83 16.27
CA ARG A 255 -16.45 -16.71 17.18
C ARG A 255 -17.56 -15.96 17.91
N LYS A 256 -17.31 -14.72 18.34
CA LYS A 256 -18.29 -13.89 19.04
C LYS A 256 -19.42 -13.40 18.11
N ASN A 257 -19.09 -12.98 16.89
CA ASN A 257 -20.04 -12.34 15.99
C ASN A 257 -20.85 -13.32 15.14
N HIS A 258 -20.25 -14.42 14.71
CA HIS A 258 -20.85 -15.37 13.78
C HIS A 258 -21.21 -16.71 14.45
N HIS A 259 -20.68 -16.99 15.65
CA HIS A 259 -20.85 -18.28 16.34
C HIS A 259 -20.35 -19.48 15.53
N TRP A 260 -19.36 -19.28 14.65
CA TRP A 260 -18.76 -20.32 13.84
C TRP A 260 -17.70 -21.10 14.61
N ASN A 261 -17.41 -22.32 14.14
CA ASN A 261 -16.17 -23.00 14.48
C ASN A 261 -15.00 -22.28 13.78
N VAL A 262 -13.97 -21.93 14.56
CA VAL A 262 -12.83 -21.15 14.07
C VAL A 262 -11.56 -21.72 14.66
N SER A 263 -10.61 -22.02 13.80
CA SER A 263 -9.30 -22.59 14.11
C SER A 263 -8.19 -21.61 13.73
N VAL A 264 -7.12 -21.57 14.54
CA VAL A 264 -5.90 -20.79 14.27
C VAL A 264 -4.75 -21.78 14.14
N PRO A 265 -4.50 -22.34 12.94
CA PRO A 265 -3.48 -23.35 12.76
C PRO A 265 -2.08 -22.75 12.89
N GLU A 266 -1.17 -23.51 13.48
CA GLU A 266 0.24 -23.20 13.56
C GLU A 266 1.01 -23.73 12.34
N TYR A 267 2.24 -23.25 12.17
CA TYR A 267 3.12 -23.76 11.13
C TYR A 267 3.40 -25.25 11.34
N LEU A 268 3.23 -26.05 10.27
CA LEU A 268 3.32 -27.52 10.23
C LEU A 268 2.10 -28.29 10.77
N ASP A 269 1.04 -27.61 11.19
CA ASP A 269 -0.21 -28.29 11.51
C ASP A 269 -0.79 -28.99 10.27
N LYS A 270 -1.44 -30.13 10.51
CA LYS A 270 -2.13 -30.92 9.49
C LYS A 270 -3.56 -31.13 9.93
N ILE A 271 -4.49 -30.73 9.07
CA ILE A 271 -5.93 -30.81 9.33
C ILE A 271 -6.56 -31.65 8.24
N ALA A 272 -7.29 -32.70 8.63
CA ALA A 272 -8.08 -33.50 7.71
C ALA A 272 -9.45 -32.83 7.51
N LEU A 273 -9.83 -32.65 6.24
CA LEU A 273 -11.14 -32.10 5.86
C LEU A 273 -12.06 -33.27 5.50
N SER A 274 -13.28 -33.30 6.06
CA SER A 274 -14.27 -34.38 5.89
C SER A 274 -15.69 -33.83 5.81
#